data_AF-A0A957UH78-F1
#
_entry.id   AF-A0A957UH78-F1
#
_cell.length_a   1.000
_cell.length_b   1.000
_cell.length_c   1.000
_cell.angle_alpha   90.00
_cell.angle_beta   90.00
_cell.angle_gamma   90.00
#
_symmetry.space_group_name_H-M   'P 1'
#
loop_
_entity.id
_entity.type
_entity.pdbx_description
1 polymer ?
#
loop_
_entity_poly.entity_id
_entity_poly.type
_entity_poly.pdbx_seq_one_letter_code
_entity_poly.pdbx_strand_id
1 'polypeptide(L)' 'MAIKALLLDADGVVIFPWRFAQYLAREHGITPAQTRGFFGGVFLDCLVGRADLKEELPPFLAQWNWP' A
#
# COMPACT_ATOMS: atom_id res chain seq x y z
N MET A 1 -13.10 32.44 17.98
CA MET A 1 -12.52 31.94 16.72
C MET A 1 -13.35 30.76 16.27
N ALA A 2 -13.76 30.72 15.00
CA ALA A 2 -14.39 29.55 14.41
C ALA A 2 -13.32 28.68 13.75
N ILE A 3 -13.45 27.35 13.84
CA ILE A 3 -12.61 26.41 13.10
C ILE A 3 -12.83 26.67 11.61
N LYS A 4 -11.73 26.84 10.86
CA LYS A 4 -11.79 27.13 9.41
C LYS A 4 -11.55 25.90 8.54
N ALA A 5 -10.88 24.88 9.06
CA ALA A 5 -10.60 23.65 8.34
C ALA A 5 -10.44 22.49 9.33
N LEU A 6 -10.73 21.27 8.84
CA LEU A 6 -10.52 20.02 9.54
C LEU A 6 -9.78 19.09 8.58
N LEU A 7 -8.64 18.57 9.02
CA LEU A 7 -7.89 17.53 8.31
C LEU A 7 -8.14 16.22 9.04
N LEU A 8 -8.67 15.24 8.32
CA LEU A 8 -8.93 13.91 8.83
C LEU A 8 -7.98 12.93 8.15
N ASP A 9 -7.39 12.05 8.93
CA ASP A 9 -6.71 10.89 8.37
C ASP A 9 -7.74 10.03 7.61
N ALA A 10 -7.27 9.36 6.56
CA ALA A 10 -8.14 8.48 5.81
C ALA A 10 -8.23 7.14 6.55
N ASP A 11 -7.14 6.39 6.52
CA ASP A 11 -7.03 5.02 6.97
C ASP A 11 -7.23 4.86 8.47
N GLY A 12 -8.32 4.19 8.87
CA GLY A 12 -8.63 3.96 10.29
C GLY A 12 -9.34 5.12 11.00
N VAL A 13 -9.64 6.21 10.28
CA VAL A 13 -10.48 7.30 10.79
C VAL A 13 -11.76 7.45 9.97
N VAL A 14 -11.66 7.83 8.69
CA VAL A 14 -12.85 7.97 7.83
C VAL A 14 -13.12 6.72 6.98
N ILE A 15 -12.11 5.86 6.77
CA ILE A 15 -12.25 4.57 6.10
C ILE A 15 -11.83 3.43 7.03
N PHE A 16 -12.40 2.24 6.80
CA PHE A 16 -12.05 1.06 7.58
C PHE A 16 -10.59 0.65 7.32
N PRO A 17 -9.80 0.33 8.36
CA PRO A 17 -8.38 0.07 8.21
C PRO A 17 -8.12 -1.32 7.63
N TRP A 18 -8.10 -1.43 6.30
CA TRP A 18 -7.60 -2.63 5.63
C TRP A 18 -6.19 -2.39 5.14
N ARG A 19 -5.24 -3.20 5.63
CA ARG A 19 -3.90 -3.21 5.06
C ARG A 19 -3.98 -3.83 3.67
N PHE A 20 -3.35 -3.19 2.69
CA PHE A 20 -3.40 -3.67 1.30
C PHE A 20 -2.86 -5.11 1.16
N ALA A 21 -1.85 -5.50 1.93
CA ALA A 21 -1.37 -6.89 1.98
C ALA A 21 -2.45 -7.91 2.43
N GLN A 22 -3.38 -7.51 3.31
CA GLN A 22 -4.48 -8.36 3.72
C GLN A 22 -5.55 -8.47 2.62
N TYR A 23 -5.82 -7.37 1.92
CA TYR A 23 -6.68 -7.36 0.74
C TYR A 23 -6.14 -8.31 -0.34
N LEU A 24 -4.84 -8.21 -0.66
CA LEU A 24 -4.17 -9.08 -1.63
C LEU A 24 -4.29 -10.57 -1.25
N ALA A 25 -4.12 -10.89 0.04
CA ALA A 25 -4.26 -12.26 0.51
C ALA A 25 -5.70 -12.77 0.41
N ARG A 26 -6.68 -11.93 0.77
CA ARG A 26 -8.11 -12.31 0.81
C ARG A 26 -8.72 -12.44 -0.58
N GLU A 27 -8.45 -11.48 -1.46
CA GLU A 27 -9.11 -11.38 -2.77
C GLU A 27 -8.34 -12.07 -3.90
N HIS A 28 -7.01 -12.17 -3.77
CA HIS A 28 -6.14 -12.64 -4.83
C HIS A 28 -5.26 -13.84 -4.43
N GLY A 29 -5.35 -14.32 -3.18
CA GLY A 29 -4.51 -15.40 -2.67
C GLY A 29 -3.02 -15.05 -2.57
N ILE A 30 -2.66 -13.78 -2.75
CA ILE A 30 -1.27 -13.30 -2.69
C ILE A 30 -0.90 -13.09 -1.22
N THR A 31 -0.08 -13.99 -0.71
CA THR A 31 0.24 -14.07 0.71
C THR A 31 1.12 -12.89 1.18
N PRO A 32 1.09 -12.55 2.48
CA PRO A 32 2.01 -11.57 3.06
C PRO A 32 3.49 -11.94 2.89
N ALA A 33 3.81 -13.23 2.74
CA ALA A 33 5.18 -13.68 2.48
C ALA A 33 5.67 -13.27 1.08
N GLN A 34 4.82 -13.42 0.05
CA GLN A 34 5.13 -13.03 -1.33
C GLN A 34 5.35 -11.51 -1.47
N THR A 35 4.56 -10.73 -0.74
CA THR A 35 4.58 -9.26 -0.83
C THR A 35 5.57 -8.58 0.11
N ARG A 36 6.21 -9.35 1.02
CA ARG A 36 7.11 -8.82 2.06
C ARG A 36 8.26 -8.00 1.47
N GLY A 37 8.87 -8.47 0.38
CA GLY A 37 10.01 -7.80 -0.24
C GLY A 37 9.68 -6.41 -0.77
N PHE A 38 8.46 -6.21 -1.27
CA PHE A 38 7.98 -4.91 -1.72
C PHE A 38 7.62 -4.00 -0.54
N PHE A 39 6.66 -4.42 0.31
CA PHE A 39 6.14 -3.57 1.39
C PHE A 39 7.17 -3.29 2.49
N GLY A 40 8.14 -4.17 2.69
CA GLY A 40 9.26 -3.97 3.61
C GLY A 40 10.52 -3.39 2.96
N GLY A 41 10.51 -3.13 1.65
CA GLY A 41 11.64 -2.65 0.86
C GLY A 41 11.29 -1.36 0.12
N VAL A 42 11.40 -1.39 -1.21
CA VAL A 42 11.30 -0.21 -2.09
C VAL A 42 10.00 0.59 -1.92
N PHE A 43 8.91 -0.03 -1.46
CA PHE A 43 7.67 0.69 -1.16
C PHE A 43 7.85 1.81 -0.12
N LEU A 44 8.76 1.63 0.84
CA LEU A 44 9.04 2.66 1.85
C LEU A 44 9.68 3.91 1.23
N ASP A 45 10.49 3.74 0.19
CA ASP A 45 11.06 4.86 -0.57
C ASP A 45 10.00 5.52 -1.46
N CYS A 46 9.09 4.74 -2.06
CA CYS A 46 7.94 5.28 -2.78
C CYS A 46 7.03 6.13 -1.88
N LEU A 47 6.78 5.67 -0.64
CA LEU A 47 5.91 6.36 0.32
C LEU A 47 6.39 7.79 0.64
N VAL A 48 7.71 8.00 0.65
CA VAL A 48 8.33 9.30 0.93
C VAL A 48 8.75 10.06 -0.33
N GLY A 49 8.38 9.57 -1.52
CA GLY A 49 8.67 10.21 -2.81
C GLY A 49 10.14 10.12 -3.25
N ARG A 50 10.90 9.14 -2.75
CA ARG A 50 12.29 8.89 -3.16
C ARG A 50 12.41 7.93 -4.35
N ALA A 51 11.34 7.21 -4.67
CA ALA A 51 11.23 6.35 -5.84
C ALA A 51 9.81 6.45 -6.43
N ASP A 52 9.66 6.18 -7.73
CA ASP A 52 8.35 6.18 -8.38
C ASP A 52 7.69 4.81 -8.29
N LEU A 53 6.50 4.76 -7.67
CA LEU A 53 5.73 3.53 -7.54
C LEU A 53 5.44 2.86 -8.89
N LYS A 54 5.22 3.65 -9.95
CA LYS A 54 4.92 3.14 -11.29
C LYS A 54 6.13 2.43 -11.92
N GLU A 55 7.34 2.83 -11.56
CA GLU A 55 8.58 2.23 -12.05
C GLU A 55 8.97 1.00 -11.23
N GLU A 56 8.76 1.07 -9.91
CA GLU A 56 9.24 0.04 -8.96
C GLU A 56 8.28 -1.12 -8.75
N LEU A 57 6.97 -0.93 -8.89
CA LEU A 57 5.96 -1.97 -8.65
C LEU A 57 5.92 -3.11 -9.72
N PRO A 58 6.08 -2.87 -11.04
CA PRO A 58 5.88 -3.90 -12.06
C PRO A 58 6.66 -5.21 -11.87
N PRO A 59 7.96 -5.21 -11.47
CA PRO A 59 8.69 -6.45 -11.20
C PRO A 59 8.05 -7.31 -10.11
N PHE A 60 7.43 -6.71 -9.10
CA PHE A 60 6.77 -7.43 -8.01
C PHE A 60 5.40 -7.99 -8.43
N LEU A 61 4.65 -7.27 -9.25
CA LEU A 61 3.37 -7.75 -9.78
C LEU A 61 3.56 -9.06 -10.57
N ALA A 62 4.59 -9.13 -11.40
CA ALA A 62 4.95 -10.34 -12.13
C ALA A 62 5.28 -11.51 -11.18
N GLN A 63 6.01 -11.26 -10.08
CA GLN A 63 6.35 -12.28 -9.08
C GLN A 63 5.13 -12.77 -8.29
N TRP A 64 4.12 -11.94 -8.12
CA TRP A 64 2.90 -12.29 -7.39
C TRP A 64 1.88 -13.01 -8.25
N ASN A 65 2.14 -13.18 -9.56
CA ASN A 65 1.14 -13.60 -10.54
C ASN A 65 -0.11 -12.69 -10.49
N TRP A 66 0.10 -11.39 -10.36
CA TRP A 66 -0.98 -10.41 -10.40
C TRP A 66 -1.69 -10.46 -11.76
N PRO A 67 -3.04 -10.56 -11.81
CA PRO A 67 -3.80 -10.72 -13.04
C PRO A 67 -3.87 -9.45 -13.92
#